data_AF-A0A814PVC1-F1
#
_entry.id   AF-A0A814PVC1-F1
#
_cell.length_a   1.000
_cell.length_b   1.000
_cell.length_c   1.000
_cell.angle_alpha   90.00
_cell.angle_beta   90.00
_cell.angle_gamma   90.00
#
_symmetry.space_group_name_H-M   'P 1'
#
loop_
_entity.id
_entity.type
_entity.pdbx_description
1 polymer ?
#
loop_
_entity_poly.entity_id
_entity_poly.type
_entity_poly.pdbx_seq_one_letter_code
_entity_poly.pdbx_strand_id
1 'polypeptide(L)'
;MISSSFYEYIDRESIDSDIICLLCHNPFIDPIVTQCGYTYCRLCIENYMGSGSNCPSQLCNQLLNTDHLIPNPPLRVAISILDKLKVRCQLCEKTNIDRGTFDEHIKTSCSEYRIDCPGKNIGCQWFGPRNAYDEHTKTCLFEKLRPMVDILYKVIENQRLDIEKLQKQTEQQTTEIGQLNTQVDQQKTKLEQQKTELGQQKTEIELQKSKFEQLEAQLQQQPIRIGGIQSQNQNQNHEILSIRQQITTLEEEMNKPRSAIHWLSK
;
A
#
# COMPACT_ATOMS: atom_id res chain seq x y z
N MET A 1 -30.29 -28.33 -0.20
CA MET A 1 -31.18 -29.20 0.61
C MET A 1 -31.00 -30.62 0.11
N ILE A 2 -31.00 -31.58 1.02
CA ILE A 2 -30.90 -33.00 0.64
C ILE A 2 -32.22 -33.37 -0.05
N SER A 3 -32.13 -34.14 -1.14
CA SER A 3 -33.28 -34.49 -1.97
C SER A 3 -34.42 -35.08 -1.12
N SER A 4 -35.67 -34.70 -1.41
CA SER A 4 -36.86 -35.32 -0.79
C SER A 4 -36.97 -36.82 -1.05
N SER A 5 -36.09 -37.38 -1.89
CA SER A 5 -35.99 -38.83 -2.17
C SER A 5 -35.38 -39.66 -1.04
N PHE A 6 -34.92 -39.05 0.05
CA PHE A 6 -34.25 -39.78 1.14
C PHE A 6 -35.17 -40.05 2.35
N TYR A 7 -36.41 -39.56 2.35
CA TYR A 7 -37.35 -39.78 3.43
C TYR A 7 -38.79 -39.97 2.94
N GLU A 8 -39.64 -40.49 3.82
CA GLU A 8 -41.08 -40.59 3.61
C GLU A 8 -41.82 -39.99 4.80
N TYR A 9 -42.95 -39.33 4.55
CA TYR A 9 -43.82 -38.84 5.62
C TYR A 9 -44.56 -39.99 6.28
N ILE A 10 -44.55 -40.05 7.61
CA ILE A 10 -45.20 -41.13 8.38
C ILE A 10 -46.72 -41.01 8.27
N ASP A 11 -47.25 -39.80 8.50
CA ASP A 11 -48.69 -39.55 8.53
C ASP A 11 -49.15 -38.73 7.31
N ARG A 12 -48.81 -39.19 6.10
CA ARG A 12 -49.07 -38.44 4.85
C ARG A 12 -50.55 -38.05 4.69
N GLU A 13 -51.47 -38.90 5.12
CA GLU A 13 -52.92 -38.69 5.01
C GLU A 13 -53.44 -37.55 5.89
N SER A 14 -52.70 -37.19 6.95
CA SER A 14 -53.06 -36.08 7.85
C SER A 14 -52.60 -34.70 7.36
N ILE A 15 -51.86 -34.67 6.25
CA ILE A 15 -51.30 -33.43 5.69
C ILE A 15 -52.36 -32.78 4.81
N ASP A 16 -52.72 -31.54 5.16
CA ASP A 16 -53.67 -30.72 4.40
C ASP A 16 -53.22 -30.53 2.94
N SER A 17 -54.15 -30.63 1.99
CA SER A 17 -53.87 -30.43 0.56
C SER A 17 -53.40 -29.02 0.21
N ASP A 18 -53.78 -28.01 1.00
CA ASP A 18 -53.46 -26.60 0.74
C ASP A 18 -51.98 -26.27 0.97
N ILE A 19 -51.25 -27.15 1.64
CA ILE A 19 -49.80 -27.02 1.92
C ILE A 19 -48.94 -27.97 1.07
N ILE A 20 -49.52 -28.57 0.03
CA ILE A 20 -48.86 -29.52 -0.88
C ILE A 20 -48.54 -28.85 -2.22
N CYS A 21 -47.33 -29.09 -2.71
CA CYS A 21 -46.91 -28.66 -4.04
C CYS A 21 -47.53 -29.54 -5.13
N LEU A 22 -48.18 -28.92 -6.12
CA LEU A 22 -48.82 -29.62 -7.23
C LEU A 22 -47.85 -30.32 -8.21
N LEU A 23 -46.55 -29.99 -8.16
CA LEU A 23 -45.54 -30.61 -9.02
C LEU A 23 -44.97 -31.89 -8.40
N CYS A 24 -44.57 -31.83 -7.13
CA CYS A 24 -43.95 -32.98 -6.45
C CYS A 24 -44.90 -33.75 -5.53
N HIS A 25 -46.13 -33.27 -5.32
CA HIS A 25 -47.16 -33.88 -4.47
C HIS A 25 -46.69 -34.13 -3.02
N ASN A 26 -45.80 -33.27 -2.53
CA ASN A 26 -45.28 -33.26 -1.17
C ASN A 26 -45.50 -31.88 -0.52
N PRO A 27 -45.51 -31.79 0.82
CA PRO A 27 -45.50 -30.53 1.55
C PRO A 27 -44.45 -29.55 1.03
N PHE A 28 -44.80 -28.27 0.98
CA PHE A 28 -43.90 -27.25 0.43
C PHE A 28 -42.51 -27.24 1.09
N ILE A 29 -41.47 -27.27 0.25
CA ILE A 29 -40.07 -27.01 0.60
C ILE A 29 -39.68 -25.71 -0.08
N ASP A 30 -39.31 -24.69 0.71
CA ASP A 30 -38.89 -23.38 0.20
C ASP A 30 -39.90 -22.81 -0.82
N PRO A 31 -41.14 -22.50 -0.38
CA PRO A 31 -42.24 -22.15 -1.26
C PRO A 31 -41.98 -20.84 -2.02
N ILE A 32 -42.17 -20.90 -3.33
CA ILE A 32 -42.16 -19.79 -4.27
C ILE A 32 -43.58 -19.55 -4.75
N VAL A 33 -44.05 -18.31 -4.64
CA VAL A 33 -45.32 -17.87 -5.21
C VAL A 33 -45.06 -17.21 -6.57
N THR A 34 -45.88 -17.59 -7.53
CA THR A 34 -45.86 -17.08 -8.91
C THR A 34 -46.71 -15.82 -9.02
N GLN A 35 -46.51 -15.03 -10.08
CA GLN A 35 -47.35 -13.84 -10.38
C GLN A 35 -48.85 -14.13 -10.49
N CYS A 36 -49.23 -15.38 -10.78
CA CYS A 36 -50.62 -15.82 -10.87
C CYS A 36 -51.19 -16.32 -9.52
N GLY A 37 -50.40 -16.29 -8.45
CA GLY A 37 -50.82 -16.62 -7.08
C GLY A 37 -50.64 -18.09 -6.67
N TYR A 38 -50.25 -18.98 -7.60
CA TYR A 38 -49.95 -20.38 -7.27
C TYR A 38 -48.59 -20.50 -6.59
N THR A 39 -48.51 -21.41 -5.61
CA THR A 39 -47.29 -21.71 -4.86
C THR A 39 -46.75 -23.10 -5.22
N TYR A 40 -45.43 -23.19 -5.35
CA TYR A 40 -44.68 -24.42 -5.61
C TYR A 40 -43.41 -24.45 -4.77
N CYS A 41 -42.77 -25.62 -4.61
CA CYS A 41 -41.41 -25.67 -4.09
C CYS A 41 -40.45 -24.98 -5.07
N ARG A 42 -39.46 -24.23 -4.56
CA ARG A 42 -38.46 -23.52 -5.39
C ARG A 42 -37.87 -24.40 -6.51
N LEU A 43 -37.25 -25.51 -6.12
CA LEU A 43 -36.62 -26.42 -7.08
C LEU A 43 -37.62 -27.03 -8.08
N CYS A 44 -38.88 -27.22 -7.67
CA CYS A 44 -39.90 -27.79 -8.56
C CYS A 44 -40.27 -26.81 -9.68
N ILE A 45 -40.55 -25.56 -9.32
CA ILE A 45 -40.94 -24.55 -10.32
C ILE A 45 -39.75 -24.15 -11.20
N GLU A 46 -38.55 -24.01 -10.64
CA GLU A 46 -37.33 -23.72 -11.39
C GLU A 46 -37.04 -24.80 -12.45
N ASN A 47 -37.13 -26.09 -12.07
CA ASN A 47 -36.92 -27.20 -13.00
C ASN A 47 -37.98 -27.25 -14.10
N TYR A 48 -39.25 -27.00 -13.75
CA TYR A 48 -40.34 -26.95 -14.73
C TYR A 48 -40.15 -25.80 -15.73
N MET A 49 -39.76 -24.62 -15.24
CA MET A 49 -39.53 -23.44 -16.09
C MET A 49 -38.35 -23.61 -17.06
N GLY A 50 -37.42 -24.53 -16.77
CA GLY A 50 -36.38 -24.93 -17.72
C GLY A 50 -36.90 -25.64 -18.97
N SER A 51 -38.14 -26.14 -18.94
CA SER A 51 -38.78 -26.90 -20.04
C SER A 51 -40.10 -26.29 -20.54
N GLY A 52 -40.71 -25.35 -19.81
CA GLY A 52 -42.00 -24.73 -20.16
C GLY A 52 -42.11 -23.29 -19.64
N SER A 53 -43.06 -22.52 -20.19
CA SER A 53 -43.20 -21.08 -19.86
C SER A 53 -44.56 -20.70 -19.27
N ASN A 54 -45.54 -21.61 -19.25
CA ASN A 54 -46.87 -21.38 -18.68
C ASN A 54 -46.99 -21.96 -17.27
N CYS A 55 -47.89 -21.40 -16.46
CA CYS A 55 -48.16 -21.89 -15.11
C CYS A 55 -48.45 -23.40 -15.11
N PRO A 56 -47.82 -24.20 -14.21
CA PRO A 56 -48.07 -25.64 -14.15
C PRO A 56 -49.49 -26.05 -13.72
N SER A 57 -50.24 -25.13 -13.11
CA SER A 57 -51.61 -25.41 -12.66
C SER A 57 -52.52 -25.67 -13.85
N GLN A 58 -53.26 -26.78 -13.83
CA GLN A 58 -54.24 -27.11 -14.87
C GLN A 58 -55.40 -26.09 -14.96
N LEU A 59 -55.57 -25.26 -13.92
CA LEU A 59 -56.57 -24.22 -13.85
C LEU A 59 -56.03 -22.83 -14.26
N CYS A 60 -54.74 -22.73 -14.64
CA CYS A 60 -54.09 -21.47 -14.98
C CYS A 60 -53.17 -21.63 -16.20
N ASN A 61 -53.39 -20.87 -17.27
CA ASN A 61 -52.54 -20.90 -18.46
C ASN A 61 -51.64 -19.65 -18.60
N GLN A 62 -51.43 -18.90 -17.52
CA GLN A 62 -50.66 -17.65 -17.58
C GLN A 62 -49.18 -17.91 -17.83
N LEU A 63 -48.55 -17.09 -18.67
CA LEU A 63 -47.11 -17.11 -18.89
C LEU A 63 -46.41 -16.64 -17.61
N LEU A 64 -45.44 -17.42 -17.13
CA LEU A 64 -44.65 -17.08 -15.96
C LEU A 64 -43.35 -16.40 -16.36
N ASN A 65 -42.98 -15.35 -15.64
CA ASN A 65 -41.66 -14.74 -15.73
C ASN A 65 -40.80 -15.22 -14.54
N THR A 66 -39.56 -15.61 -14.80
CA THR A 66 -38.57 -15.97 -13.78
C THR A 66 -38.33 -14.84 -12.78
N ASP A 67 -38.42 -13.58 -13.22
CA ASP A 67 -38.24 -12.40 -12.37
C ASP A 67 -39.41 -12.19 -11.38
N HIS A 68 -40.52 -12.90 -11.60
CA HIS A 68 -41.71 -12.87 -10.74
C HIS A 68 -41.92 -14.18 -9.96
N LEU A 69 -40.86 -14.98 -9.83
CA LEU A 69 -40.78 -16.09 -8.90
C LEU A 69 -40.25 -15.57 -7.57
N ILE A 70 -41.14 -15.20 -6.67
CA ILE A 70 -40.79 -14.63 -5.38
C ILE A 70 -40.98 -15.66 -4.26
N PRO A 71 -40.15 -15.66 -3.21
CA PRO A 71 -40.46 -16.40 -1.99
C PRO A 71 -41.87 -16.04 -1.51
N ASN A 72 -42.53 -16.97 -0.81
CA ASN A 72 -43.83 -16.72 -0.18
C ASN A 72 -43.68 -16.50 1.35
N PRO A 73 -43.24 -15.31 1.83
CA PRO A 73 -43.09 -15.02 3.25
C PRO A 73 -44.33 -15.28 4.12
N PRO A 74 -45.57 -15.01 3.66
CA PRO A 74 -46.76 -15.38 4.41
C PRO A 74 -46.82 -16.88 4.78
N LEU A 75 -46.37 -17.76 3.89
CA LEU A 75 -46.28 -19.20 4.17
C LEU A 75 -45.14 -19.59 5.12
N ARG A 76 -44.25 -18.67 5.52
CA ARG A 76 -43.16 -18.96 6.45
C ARG A 76 -43.64 -19.51 7.79
N VAL A 77 -44.80 -19.06 8.27
CA VAL A 77 -45.43 -19.60 9.49
C VAL A 77 -45.84 -21.05 9.29
N ALA A 78 -46.44 -21.36 8.13
CA ALA A 78 -46.79 -22.73 7.76
C ALA A 78 -45.53 -23.61 7.62
N ILE A 79 -44.42 -23.09 7.09
CA ILE A 79 -43.15 -23.84 7.00
C ILE A 79 -42.67 -24.31 8.38
N SER A 80 -42.75 -23.47 9.42
CA SER A 80 -42.38 -23.86 10.79
C SER A 80 -43.25 -25.02 11.34
N ILE A 81 -44.51 -25.10 10.91
CA ILE A 81 -45.40 -26.22 11.23
C ILE A 81 -45.02 -27.45 10.40
N LEU A 82 -44.77 -27.26 9.10
CA LEU A 82 -44.35 -28.31 8.18
C LEU A 82 -43.03 -28.97 8.60
N ASP A 83 -42.11 -28.21 9.20
CA ASP A 83 -40.82 -28.71 9.69
C ASP A 83 -40.97 -29.68 10.87
N LYS A 84 -42.09 -29.62 11.59
CA LYS A 84 -42.43 -30.55 12.69
C LYS A 84 -43.07 -31.85 12.21
N LEU A 85 -43.37 -31.96 10.90
CA LEU A 85 -43.88 -33.21 10.33
C LEU A 85 -42.86 -34.32 10.54
N LYS A 86 -43.34 -35.50 10.93
CA LYS A 86 -42.48 -36.66 11.19
C LYS A 86 -42.23 -37.44 9.92
N VAL A 87 -40.95 -37.76 9.69
CA VAL A 87 -40.51 -38.53 8.53
C VAL A 87 -39.75 -39.78 8.96
N ARG A 88 -39.75 -40.77 8.07
CA ARG A 88 -38.95 -41.99 8.12
C ARG A 88 -37.80 -41.85 7.13
N CYS A 89 -36.58 -42.08 7.57
CA CYS A 89 -35.42 -42.16 6.70
C CYS A 89 -35.51 -43.40 5.81
N GLN A 90 -35.39 -43.24 4.49
CA GLN A 90 -35.37 -44.36 3.55
C GLN A 90 -34.02 -45.10 3.52
N LEU A 91 -32.96 -44.50 4.08
CA LEU A 91 -31.63 -45.11 4.11
C LEU A 91 -31.46 -46.04 5.31
N CYS A 92 -31.74 -45.55 6.52
CA CYS A 92 -31.52 -46.30 7.77
C CYS A 92 -32.81 -46.66 8.52
N GLU A 93 -33.98 -46.46 7.90
CA GLU A 93 -35.31 -46.79 8.44
C GLU A 93 -35.71 -46.07 9.74
N LYS A 94 -34.85 -45.22 10.31
CA LYS A 94 -35.16 -44.45 11.52
C LYS A 94 -36.38 -43.55 11.29
N THR A 95 -37.36 -43.68 12.18
CA THR A 95 -38.63 -42.95 12.17
C THR A 95 -38.60 -41.77 13.13
N ASN A 96 -39.69 -40.99 13.14
CA ASN A 96 -39.93 -39.87 14.06
C ASN A 96 -38.89 -38.75 13.98
N ILE A 97 -38.26 -38.58 12.83
CA ILE A 97 -37.33 -37.48 12.55
C ILE A 97 -38.17 -36.27 12.15
N ASP A 98 -37.90 -35.10 12.72
CA ASP A 98 -38.52 -33.86 12.25
C ASP A 98 -38.03 -33.55 10.84
N ARG A 99 -38.96 -33.34 9.90
CA ARG A 99 -38.66 -32.98 8.52
C ARG A 99 -37.64 -31.84 8.44
N GLY A 100 -37.79 -30.80 9.27
CA GLY A 100 -36.88 -29.65 9.29
C GLY A 100 -35.44 -29.97 9.75
N THR A 101 -35.24 -31.09 10.45
CA THR A 101 -33.92 -31.55 10.93
C THR A 101 -33.41 -32.77 10.16
N PHE A 102 -34.12 -33.22 9.12
CA PHE A 102 -33.72 -34.40 8.36
C PHE A 102 -32.36 -34.22 7.66
N ASP A 103 -32.05 -33.01 7.19
CA ASP A 103 -30.74 -32.68 6.61
C ASP A 103 -29.60 -32.92 7.63
N GLU A 104 -29.84 -32.57 8.89
CA GLU A 104 -28.89 -32.81 9.99
C GLU A 104 -28.75 -34.30 10.26
N HIS A 105 -29.86 -35.05 10.29
CA HIS A 105 -29.83 -36.50 10.43
C HIS A 105 -28.89 -37.16 9.40
N ILE A 106 -29.05 -36.85 8.11
CA ILE A 106 -28.20 -37.41 7.05
C ILE A 106 -26.72 -37.06 7.26
N LYS A 107 -26.44 -35.78 7.57
CA LYS A 107 -25.07 -35.28 7.69
C LYS A 107 -24.32 -35.84 8.90
N THR A 108 -24.99 -36.07 10.03
CA THR A 108 -24.30 -36.35 11.29
C THR A 108 -24.64 -37.69 11.93
N SER A 109 -25.81 -38.29 11.66
CA SER A 109 -26.27 -39.46 12.43
C SER A 109 -26.80 -40.65 11.63
N CYS A 110 -27.11 -40.50 10.33
CA CYS A 110 -27.61 -41.59 9.51
C CYS A 110 -26.52 -42.66 9.31
N SER A 111 -26.79 -43.89 9.76
CA SER A 111 -25.86 -45.03 9.74
C SER A 111 -25.57 -45.54 8.33
N GLU A 112 -26.56 -45.50 7.45
CA GLU A 112 -26.47 -46.01 6.07
C GLU A 112 -26.05 -44.93 5.07
N TYR A 113 -26.00 -43.66 5.51
CA TYR A 113 -25.51 -42.60 4.65
C TYR A 113 -24.02 -42.81 4.33
N ARG A 114 -23.68 -42.72 3.05
CA ARG A 114 -22.32 -42.94 2.59
C ARG A 114 -21.47 -41.70 2.80
N ILE A 115 -20.34 -41.87 3.46
CA ILE A 115 -19.39 -40.81 3.77
C ILE A 115 -18.02 -41.16 3.18
N ASP A 116 -17.26 -40.13 2.86
CA ASP A 116 -15.84 -40.26 2.55
C ASP A 116 -15.05 -40.45 3.86
N CYS A 117 -13.97 -41.24 3.80
CA CYS A 117 -12.98 -41.24 4.86
C CYS A 117 -12.37 -39.83 5.03
N PRO A 118 -12.19 -39.31 6.25
CA PRO A 118 -11.53 -38.01 6.46
C PRO A 118 -10.13 -37.95 5.82
N GLY A 119 -9.41 -39.07 5.77
CA GLY A 119 -8.14 -39.20 5.04
C GLY A 119 -8.23 -39.06 3.51
N LYS A 120 -9.40 -38.79 2.91
CA LYS A 120 -9.56 -38.53 1.48
C LYS A 120 -8.72 -37.35 0.98
N ASN A 121 -8.53 -36.33 1.83
CA ASN A 121 -7.66 -35.20 1.53
C ASN A 121 -6.17 -35.59 1.42
N ILE A 122 -5.77 -36.73 1.98
CA ILE A 122 -4.41 -37.26 1.92
C ILE A 122 -4.28 -38.33 0.83
N GLY A 123 -5.37 -39.05 0.53
CA GLY A 123 -5.41 -40.05 -0.54
C GLY A 123 -6.25 -41.29 -0.25
N CYS A 124 -6.96 -41.36 0.87
CA CYS A 124 -7.87 -42.48 1.12
C CYS A 124 -9.02 -42.46 0.11
N GLN A 125 -9.26 -43.59 -0.54
CA GLN A 125 -10.35 -43.74 -1.51
C GLN A 125 -11.61 -44.37 -0.92
N TRP A 126 -11.62 -44.68 0.38
CA TRP A 126 -12.77 -45.32 1.00
C TRP A 126 -13.98 -44.37 1.02
N PHE A 127 -15.08 -44.88 0.49
CA PHE A 127 -16.40 -44.26 0.48
C PHE A 127 -17.44 -45.34 0.79
N GLY A 128 -18.05 -45.26 1.96
CA GLY A 128 -18.88 -46.34 2.48
C GLY A 128 -19.91 -45.85 3.50
N PRO A 129 -20.83 -46.73 3.93
CA PRO A 129 -21.85 -46.36 4.90
C PRO A 129 -21.20 -45.99 6.24
N ARG A 130 -21.77 -45.01 6.94
CA ARG A 130 -21.24 -44.47 8.19
C ARG A 130 -21.01 -45.54 9.26
N ASN A 131 -21.89 -46.53 9.37
CA ASN A 131 -21.71 -47.63 10.33
C ASN A 131 -20.49 -48.53 10.06
N ALA A 132 -20.02 -48.60 8.82
CA ALA A 132 -18.81 -49.36 8.45
C ALA A 132 -17.53 -48.53 8.62
N TYR A 133 -17.64 -47.24 8.95
CA TYR A 133 -16.51 -46.34 9.09
C TYR A 133 -15.56 -46.77 10.22
N ASP A 134 -16.10 -47.15 11.38
CA ASP A 134 -15.28 -47.56 12.52
C ASP A 134 -14.43 -48.79 12.21
N GLU A 135 -14.94 -49.73 11.41
CA GLU A 135 -14.15 -50.88 10.98
C GLU A 135 -13.08 -50.48 9.94
N HIS A 136 -13.42 -49.59 9.02
CA HIS A 136 -12.45 -49.05 8.07
C HIS A 136 -11.29 -48.32 8.78
N THR A 137 -11.56 -47.47 9.77
CA THR A 137 -10.53 -46.66 10.44
C THR A 137 -9.46 -47.50 11.14
N LYS A 138 -9.80 -48.71 11.62
CA LYS A 138 -8.83 -49.63 12.24
C LYS A 138 -7.69 -50.00 11.28
N THR A 139 -7.98 -50.09 9.98
CA THR A 139 -7.02 -50.49 8.94
C THR A 139 -6.56 -49.35 8.04
N CYS A 140 -7.24 -48.20 8.07
CA CYS A 140 -6.91 -47.04 7.25
C CYS A 140 -5.56 -46.41 7.64
N LEU A 141 -4.55 -46.57 6.78
CA LEU A 141 -3.23 -45.97 6.97
C LEU A 141 -3.30 -44.44 6.91
N PHE A 142 -4.14 -43.88 6.05
CA PHE A 142 -4.27 -42.42 5.88
C PHE A 142 -4.85 -41.74 7.12
N GLU A 143 -5.81 -42.36 7.80
CA GLU A 143 -6.35 -41.83 9.06
C GLU A 143 -5.28 -41.85 10.17
N LYS A 144 -4.46 -42.91 10.21
CA LYS A 144 -3.32 -43.01 11.15
C LYS A 144 -2.22 -41.98 10.86
N LEU A 145 -2.01 -41.62 9.59
CA LEU A 145 -1.05 -40.61 9.16
C LEU A 145 -1.55 -39.17 9.36
N ARG A 146 -2.87 -38.98 9.49
CA ARG A 146 -3.50 -37.65 9.58
C ARG A 146 -2.86 -36.73 10.63
N PRO A 147 -2.58 -37.16 11.87
CA PRO A 147 -1.96 -36.28 12.86
C PRO A 147 -0.58 -35.78 12.44
N MET A 148 0.22 -36.61 11.74
CA MET A 148 1.53 -36.18 11.24
C MET A 148 1.37 -35.19 10.09
N VAL A 149 0.44 -35.44 9.17
CA VAL A 149 0.13 -34.53 8.06
C VAL A 149 -0.38 -33.18 8.58
N ASP A 150 -1.22 -33.17 9.62
CA ASP A 150 -1.71 -31.94 10.26
C ASP A 150 -0.56 -31.12 10.87
N ILE A 151 0.43 -31.80 11.48
CA ILE A 151 1.66 -31.15 11.98
C ILE A 151 2.46 -30.57 10.80
N LEU A 152 2.62 -31.31 9.71
CA LEU A 152 3.34 -30.84 8.53
C LEU A 152 2.67 -29.60 7.92
N TYR A 153 1.33 -29.57 7.81
CA TYR A 153 0.61 -28.39 7.34
C TYR A 153 0.84 -27.18 8.24
N LYS A 154 0.85 -27.35 9.57
CA LYS A 154 1.17 -26.27 10.51
C LYS A 154 2.61 -25.77 10.35
N VAL A 155 3.57 -26.66 10.15
CA VAL A 155 4.98 -26.29 9.91
C VAL A 155 5.10 -25.49 8.62
N ILE A 156 4.45 -25.94 7.54
CA ILE A 156 4.44 -25.24 6.25
C ILE A 156 3.83 -23.84 6.39
N GLU A 157 2.74 -23.70 7.12
CA GLU A 157 2.08 -22.41 7.34
C GLU A 157 2.97 -21.46 8.15
N ASN A 158 3.59 -21.96 9.23
CA ASN A 158 4.55 -21.16 10.00
C ASN A 158 5.75 -20.72 9.15
N GLN A 159 6.29 -21.63 8.33
CA GLN A 159 7.39 -21.31 7.42
C GLN A 159 6.99 -20.23 6.39
N ARG A 160 5.74 -20.25 5.90
CA ARG A 160 5.23 -19.20 5.00
C ARG A 160 5.20 -17.83 5.69
N LEU A 161 4.74 -17.78 6.94
CA LEU A 161 4.73 -16.55 7.74
C LEU A 161 6.15 -16.02 8.00
N ASP A 162 7.09 -16.91 8.31
CA ASP A 162 8.50 -16.54 8.48
C ASP A 162 9.11 -15.98 7.19
N ILE A 163 8.81 -16.59 6.03
CA ILE A 163 9.24 -16.10 4.71
C ILE A 163 8.68 -14.69 4.46
N GLU A 164 7.40 -14.45 4.71
CA GLU A 164 6.78 -13.13 4.52
C GLU A 164 7.45 -12.07 5.43
N LYS A 165 7.75 -12.45 6.68
CA LYS A 165 8.46 -11.57 7.61
C LYS A 165 9.87 -11.24 7.12
N LEU A 166 10.62 -12.22 6.65
CA LEU A 166 11.97 -12.02 6.11
C LEU A 166 11.95 -11.15 4.84
N GLN A 167 10.95 -11.31 3.98
CA GLN A 167 10.75 -10.46 2.80
C GLN A 167 10.53 -9.00 3.20
N LYS A 168 9.63 -8.73 4.15
CA LYS A 168 9.40 -7.37 4.68
C LYS A 168 10.65 -6.75 5.27
N GLN A 169 11.43 -7.53 6.03
CA GLN A 169 12.72 -7.05 6.57
C GLN A 169 13.71 -6.70 5.45
N THR A 170 13.76 -7.51 4.40
CA THR A 170 14.65 -7.28 3.25
C THR A 170 14.25 -6.02 2.47
N GLU A 171 12.96 -5.78 2.26
CA GLU A 171 12.44 -4.57 1.61
C GLU A 171 12.75 -3.31 2.43
N GLN A 172 12.59 -3.38 3.75
CA GLN A 172 12.95 -2.29 4.64
C GLN A 172 14.45 -1.98 4.55
N GLN A 173 15.31 -2.99 4.67
CA GLN A 173 16.75 -2.82 4.57
C GLN A 173 17.17 -2.25 3.20
N THR A 174 16.53 -2.69 2.12
CA THR A 174 16.78 -2.16 0.77
C THR A 174 16.46 -0.66 0.70
N THR A 175 15.36 -0.25 1.32
CA THR A 175 14.95 1.16 1.40
C THR A 175 15.95 1.98 2.22
N GLU A 176 16.38 1.48 3.38
CA GLU A 176 17.39 2.11 4.23
C GLU A 176 18.73 2.28 3.50
N ILE A 177 19.19 1.26 2.77
CA ILE A 177 20.39 1.35 1.91
C ILE A 177 20.21 2.43 0.83
N GLY A 178 19.04 2.51 0.19
CA GLY A 178 18.74 3.54 -0.80
C GLY A 178 18.82 4.97 -0.22
N GLN A 179 18.32 5.16 1.00
CA GLN A 179 18.40 6.44 1.71
C GLN A 179 19.85 6.79 2.07
N LEU A 180 20.61 5.84 2.61
CA LEU A 180 22.02 6.04 2.94
C LEU A 180 22.86 6.37 1.70
N ASN A 181 22.63 5.70 0.58
CA ASN A 181 23.30 6.02 -0.69
C ASN A 181 23.00 7.46 -1.15
N THR A 182 21.74 7.88 -1.06
CA THR A 182 21.34 9.26 -1.38
C THR A 182 22.05 10.27 -0.48
N GLN A 183 22.16 9.99 0.82
CA GLN A 183 22.89 10.84 1.76
C GLN A 183 24.38 10.93 1.42
N VAL A 184 25.00 9.81 1.06
CA VAL A 184 26.41 9.77 0.63
C VAL A 184 26.61 10.64 -0.61
N ASP A 185 25.71 10.58 -1.59
CA ASP A 185 25.84 11.38 -2.82
C ASP A 185 25.62 12.88 -2.57
N GLN A 186 24.70 13.24 -1.67
CA GLN A 186 24.55 14.62 -1.21
C GLN A 186 25.81 15.13 -0.50
N GLN A 187 26.43 14.30 0.35
CA GLN A 187 27.68 14.66 1.02
C GLN A 187 28.84 14.82 0.04
N LYS A 188 28.98 13.93 -0.95
CA LYS A 188 29.97 14.08 -2.03
C LYS A 188 29.80 15.40 -2.78
N THR A 189 28.55 15.75 -3.11
CA THR A 189 28.24 17.00 -3.83
C THR A 189 28.64 18.22 -3.01
N LYS A 190 28.32 18.24 -1.71
CA LYS A 190 28.76 19.31 -0.79
C LYS A 190 30.27 19.40 -0.71
N LEU A 191 30.96 18.26 -0.66
CA LEU A 191 32.42 18.21 -0.59
C LEU A 191 33.06 18.80 -1.86
N GLU A 192 32.54 18.48 -3.05
CA GLU A 192 33.03 19.05 -4.31
C GLU A 192 32.76 20.56 -4.40
N GLN A 193 31.61 21.02 -3.89
CA GLN A 193 31.34 22.46 -3.79
C GLN A 193 32.36 23.16 -2.88
N GLN A 194 32.59 22.64 -1.68
CA GLN A 194 33.58 23.20 -0.73
C GLN A 194 34.99 23.22 -1.33
N LYS A 195 35.37 22.17 -2.06
CA LYS A 195 36.65 22.10 -2.76
C LYS A 195 36.78 23.18 -3.84
N THR A 196 35.70 23.46 -4.56
CA THR A 196 35.65 24.54 -5.56
C THR A 196 35.79 25.91 -4.90
N GLU A 197 35.07 26.15 -3.81
CA GLU A 197 35.14 27.38 -3.02
C GLU A 197 36.55 27.61 -2.46
N LEU A 198 37.19 26.57 -1.91
CA LEU A 198 38.58 26.62 -1.46
C LEU A 198 39.55 26.96 -2.61
N GLY A 199 39.30 26.42 -3.81
CA GLY A 199 40.05 26.76 -5.01
C GLY A 199 39.96 28.25 -5.36
N GLN A 200 38.74 28.80 -5.34
CA GLN A 200 38.51 30.23 -5.59
C GLN A 200 39.15 31.13 -4.53
N GLN A 201 39.03 30.77 -3.25
CA GLN A 201 39.67 31.49 -2.16
C GLN A 201 41.20 31.49 -2.31
N LYS A 202 41.79 30.36 -2.70
CA LYS A 202 43.22 30.27 -2.97
C LYS A 202 43.66 31.24 -4.08
N THR A 203 42.91 31.29 -5.19
CA THR A 203 43.22 32.22 -6.28
C THR A 203 43.08 33.68 -5.87
N GLU A 204 42.09 34.01 -5.03
CA GLU A 204 41.93 35.37 -4.49
C GLU A 204 43.10 35.74 -3.58
N ILE A 205 43.55 34.83 -2.70
CA ILE A 205 44.72 35.05 -1.85
C ILE A 205 45.98 35.29 -2.68
N GLU A 206 46.20 34.52 -3.76
CA GLU A 206 47.33 34.73 -4.67
C GLU A 206 47.26 36.11 -5.36
N LEU A 207 46.07 36.55 -5.79
CA LEU A 207 45.88 37.87 -6.37
C LEU A 207 46.16 38.98 -5.34
N GLN A 208 45.62 38.87 -4.13
CA GLN A 208 45.84 39.83 -3.05
C GLN A 208 47.33 39.91 -2.69
N LYS A 209 48.03 38.77 -2.66
CA LYS A 209 49.48 38.72 -2.44
C LYS A 209 50.23 39.50 -3.51
N SER A 210 49.91 39.32 -4.80
CA SER A 210 50.55 40.08 -5.89
C SER A 210 50.30 41.59 -5.78
N LYS A 211 49.11 42.01 -5.36
CA LYS A 211 48.77 43.42 -5.14
C LYS A 211 49.59 44.00 -4.00
N PHE A 212 49.76 43.24 -2.92
CA PHE A 212 50.58 43.63 -1.78
C PHE A 212 52.05 43.81 -2.19
N GLU A 213 52.62 42.87 -2.95
CA GLU A 213 53.99 42.96 -3.48
C GLU A 213 54.18 44.20 -4.37
N GLN A 214 53.20 44.53 -5.22
CA GLN A 214 53.23 45.75 -6.03
C GLN A 214 53.18 47.03 -5.18
N LEU A 215 52.31 47.08 -4.18
CA LEU A 215 52.21 48.20 -3.25
C LEU A 215 53.50 48.39 -2.45
N GLU A 216 54.10 47.30 -1.99
CA GLU A 216 55.38 47.31 -1.29
C GLU A 216 56.50 47.88 -2.17
N ALA A 217 56.58 47.46 -3.44
CA ALA A 217 57.54 48.01 -4.39
C ALA A 217 57.32 49.51 -4.65
N GLN A 218 56.06 49.97 -4.72
CA GLN A 218 55.75 51.40 -4.86
C GLN A 218 56.19 52.20 -3.62
N LEU A 219 55.95 51.67 -2.42
CA LEU A 219 56.37 52.29 -1.16
C LEU A 219 57.91 52.40 -1.08
N GLN A 220 58.63 51.36 -1.50
CA GLN A 220 60.10 51.38 -1.54
C GLN A 220 60.67 52.43 -2.51
N GLN A 221 59.93 52.84 -3.56
CA GLN A 221 60.36 53.91 -4.48
C GLN A 221 60.05 55.32 -3.98
N GLN A 222 59.16 55.50 -2.99
CA GLN A 222 58.80 56.82 -2.48
C GLN A 222 59.98 57.63 -1.92
N PRO A 223 60.92 57.07 -1.14
CA PRO A 223 62.07 57.81 -0.63
C PRO A 223 62.94 58.40 -1.73
N ILE A 224 63.13 57.67 -2.84
CA ILE A 224 63.92 58.14 -3.99
C ILE A 224 63.24 59.35 -4.64
N ARG A 225 61.91 59.26 -4.84
CA ARG A 225 61.12 60.39 -5.36
C ARG A 225 61.15 61.60 -4.44
N ILE A 226 60.94 61.40 -3.14
CA ILE A 226 60.97 62.48 -2.14
C ILE A 226 62.36 63.13 -2.12
N GLY A 227 63.43 62.33 -2.13
CA GLY A 227 64.79 62.83 -2.22
C GLY A 227 65.03 63.68 -3.47
N GLY A 228 64.56 63.23 -4.64
CA GLY A 228 64.65 64.00 -5.87
C GLY A 228 63.94 65.36 -5.79
N ILE A 229 62.72 65.40 -5.23
CA ILE A 229 61.96 66.64 -5.01
C ILE A 229 62.67 67.56 -4.02
N GLN A 230 63.28 67.01 -2.95
CA GLN A 230 64.04 67.79 -1.98
C GLN A 230 65.27 68.45 -2.61
N SER A 231 66.03 67.73 -3.42
CA SER A 231 67.17 68.29 -4.17
C SER A 231 66.73 69.39 -5.13
N GLN A 232 65.60 69.19 -5.82
CA GLN A 232 65.05 70.21 -6.73
C GLN A 232 64.63 71.47 -5.98
N ASN A 233 63.98 71.34 -4.81
CA ASN A 233 63.65 72.46 -3.93
C ASN A 233 64.91 73.18 -3.41
N GLN A 234 65.97 72.45 -3.06
CA GLN A 234 67.24 73.06 -2.64
C GLN A 234 67.86 73.91 -3.76
N ASN A 235 67.89 73.39 -4.99
CA ASN A 235 68.37 74.14 -6.15
C ASN A 235 67.54 75.39 -6.41
N GLN A 236 66.20 75.27 -6.38
CA GLN A 236 65.31 76.42 -6.52
C GLN A 236 65.53 77.46 -5.41
N ASN A 237 65.76 77.04 -4.16
CA ASN A 237 66.11 77.95 -3.07
C ASN A 237 67.45 78.66 -3.31
N HIS A 238 68.47 77.95 -3.81
CA HIS A 238 69.75 78.57 -4.19
C HIS A 238 69.57 79.60 -5.30
N GLU A 239 68.77 79.30 -6.33
CA GLU A 239 68.43 80.26 -7.38
C GLU A 239 67.69 81.48 -6.82
N ILE A 240 66.69 81.28 -5.96
CA ILE A 240 65.95 82.36 -5.28
C ILE A 240 66.91 83.25 -4.47
N LEU A 241 67.85 82.66 -3.72
CA LEU A 241 68.84 83.41 -2.94
C LEU A 241 69.77 84.24 -3.85
N SER A 242 70.22 83.66 -4.96
CA SER A 242 71.02 84.38 -5.96
C SER A 242 70.25 85.57 -6.55
N ILE A 243 68.99 85.36 -6.94
CA ILE A 243 68.12 86.42 -7.45
C ILE A 243 67.93 87.50 -6.38
N ARG A 244 67.69 87.12 -5.12
CA ARG A 244 67.59 88.08 -4.01
C ARG A 244 68.85 88.92 -3.87
N GLN A 245 70.04 88.31 -3.87
CA GLN A 245 71.32 89.02 -3.79
C GLN A 245 71.50 90.03 -4.93
N GLN A 246 71.13 89.62 -6.15
CA GLN A 246 71.14 90.50 -7.31
C GLN A 246 70.19 91.70 -7.12
N ILE A 247 68.98 91.46 -6.61
CA ILE A 247 68.03 92.52 -6.27
C ILE A 247 68.63 93.48 -5.22
N THR A 248 69.22 92.99 -4.13
CA THR A 248 69.82 93.86 -3.11
C THR A 248 70.97 94.70 -3.67
N THR A 249 71.78 94.11 -4.55
CA THR A 249 72.88 94.83 -5.21
C THR A 249 72.34 95.92 -6.13
N LEU A 250 71.29 95.63 -6.91
CA LEU A 250 70.60 96.61 -7.73
C LEU A 250 69.96 97.72 -6.88
N GLU A 251 69.35 97.39 -5.74
CA GLU A 251 68.82 98.35 -4.78
C GLU A 251 69.92 99.26 -4.21
N GLU A 252 71.09 98.72 -3.85
CA GLU A 252 72.26 99.49 -3.42
C GLU A 252 72.80 100.41 -4.52
N GLU A 253 72.91 99.91 -5.76
CA GLU A 253 73.33 100.71 -6.92
C GLU A 253 72.34 101.83 -7.25
N MET A 254 71.04 101.59 -7.07
CA MET A 254 70.00 102.63 -7.17
C MET A 254 70.06 103.65 -6.01
N ASN A 255 70.60 103.28 -4.84
CA ASN A 255 70.71 104.16 -3.68
C ASN A 255 72.01 105.00 -3.67
N LYS A 256 73.06 104.61 -4.40
CA LYS A 256 74.29 105.40 -4.63
C LYS A 256 74.03 106.81 -5.19
N PRO A 257 73.17 107.03 -6.20
CA PRO A 257 72.81 108.38 -6.62
C PRO A 257 72.01 109.16 -5.57
N ARG A 258 71.28 108.51 -4.64
CA ARG A 258 70.55 109.20 -3.56
C ARG A 258 71.47 109.75 -2.46
N SER A 259 72.53 109.03 -2.08
CA SER A 259 73.52 109.52 -1.09
C SER A 259 74.54 110.50 -1.68
N ALA A 260 74.84 110.40 -2.98
CA ALA A 260 75.64 111.39 -3.70
C ALA A 260 74.90 112.73 -3.89
N ILE A 261 73.57 112.73 -3.97
CA ILE A 261 72.77 113.97 -4.06
C ILE A 261 72.77 114.76 -2.73
N HIS A 262 73.02 114.14 -1.56
CA HIS A 262 73.09 114.91 -0.31
C HIS A 262 74.35 115.79 -0.19
N TRP A 263 75.42 115.52 -0.94
CA TRP A 263 76.62 116.37 -1.00
C TRP A 263 76.58 117.44 -2.12
N LEU A 264 75.49 117.52 -2.89
CA LEU A 264 75.28 118.53 -3.95
C LEU A 264 73.96 119.31 -3.78
N SER A 265 73.46 119.43 -2.55
CA SER A 265 72.44 120.43 -2.20
C SER A 265 72.88 121.18 -0.95
N LYS A 266 73.88 122.05 -1.16
CA LYS A 266 74.12 123.23 -0.33
C LYS A 266 73.48 124.42 -1.03
#